data_AF-A0A820KIS8-F1
#
_entry.id   AF-A0A820KIS8-F1
#
_cell.length_a   1.000
_cell.length_b   1.000
_cell.length_c   1.000
_cell.angle_alpha   90.00
_cell.angle_beta   90.00
_cell.angle_gamma   90.00
#
_symmetry.space_group_name_H-M   'P 1'
#
loop_
_entity.id
_entity.type
_entity.pdbx_description
1 polymer ?
#
loop_
_entity_poly.entity_id
_entity_poly.type
_entity_poly.pdbx_seq_one_letter_code
_entity_poly.pdbx_strand_id
1 'polypeptide(L)'
;HGKPIIVLPSQTSKGISRIVNTLKEGAAVTTTRALVHYVVTEYGVANLFGKNCQQRAKALIGIAHPDHREALERAVYKRFKNLY
;
A
#
# COMPACT_ATOMS: atom_id res chain seq x y z
N HIS A 1 -14.08 6.11 -19.99
CA HIS A 1 -13.37 6.45 -18.74
C HIS A 1 -12.38 5.35 -18.37
N GLY A 2 -11.08 5.57 -18.56
CA GLY A 2 -10.06 4.59 -18.20
C GLY A 2 -9.92 4.45 -16.68
N LYS A 3 -9.69 3.22 -16.20
CA LYS A 3 -9.40 2.93 -14.79
C LYS A 3 -8.03 2.26 -14.72
N PRO A 4 -6.96 2.95 -14.29
CA PRO A 4 -5.67 2.31 -14.08
C PRO A 4 -5.76 1.36 -12.88
N ILE A 5 -5.45 0.09 -13.12
CA ILE A 5 -5.49 -0.98 -12.13
C ILE A 5 -4.09 -1.59 -12.06
N ILE A 6 -3.53 -1.64 -10.86
CA ILE A 6 -2.27 -2.34 -10.56
C ILE A 6 -2.61 -3.62 -9.83
N VAL A 7 -2.14 -4.75 -10.36
CA VAL A 7 -2.33 -6.07 -9.76
C VAL A 7 -0.97 -6.59 -9.32
N LEU A 8 -0.88 -7.01 -8.05
CA LEU A 8 0.31 -7.64 -7.51
C LEU A 8 -0.08 -8.66 -6.44
N PRO A 9 0.69 -9.73 -6.24
CA PRO A 9 0.54 -10.55 -5.05
C PRO A 9 0.91 -9.72 -3.81
N SER A 10 0.26 -9.99 -2.68
CA SER A 10 0.50 -9.27 -1.43
C SER A 10 1.89 -9.56 -0.85
N GLN A 11 2.46 -10.72 -1.18
CA GLN A 11 3.79 -11.15 -0.77
C GLN A 11 4.66 -11.61 -1.96
N THR A 12 5.96 -11.71 -1.70
CA THR A 12 6.92 -12.42 -2.55
C THR A 12 6.89 -13.91 -2.24
N SER A 13 7.53 -14.73 -3.09
CA SER A 13 7.70 -16.17 -2.85
C SER A 13 8.47 -16.52 -1.56
N LYS A 14 9.15 -15.53 -0.95
CA LYS A 14 9.86 -15.67 0.34
C LYS A 14 9.04 -15.17 1.54
N GLY A 15 7.74 -14.90 1.37
CA GLY A 15 6.86 -14.40 2.42
C GLY A 15 7.02 -12.91 2.74
N ILE A 16 7.90 -12.18 2.06
CA ILE A 16 8.11 -10.73 2.29
C ILE A 16 6.94 -9.93 1.68
N SER A 17 6.33 -9.03 2.44
CA SER A 17 5.26 -8.14 1.97
C SER A 17 5.71 -7.26 0.79
N ARG A 18 4.86 -7.14 -0.24
CA ARG A 18 5.04 -6.14 -1.30
C ARG A 18 4.45 -4.78 -0.95
N ILE A 19 3.53 -4.74 0.03
CA ILE A 19 3.01 -3.49 0.58
C ILE A 19 3.91 -3.09 1.74
N VAL A 20 4.55 -1.93 1.61
CA VAL A 20 5.56 -1.43 2.56
C VAL A 20 5.25 0.01 2.95
N ASN A 21 5.62 0.39 4.19
CA ASN A 21 5.46 1.77 4.68
C ASN A 21 6.40 2.76 3.97
N THR A 22 7.62 2.32 3.67
CA THR A 22 8.63 3.11 2.96
C THR A 22 9.23 2.23 1.88
N LEU A 23 9.40 2.78 0.67
CA LEU A 23 10.13 2.10 -0.39
C LEU A 23 11.59 1.90 0.04
N LYS A 24 12.23 0.85 -0.48
CA LYS A 24 13.66 0.62 -0.24
C LYS A 24 14.46 1.82 -0.74
N GLU A 25 15.55 2.13 -0.05
CA GLU A 25 16.47 3.15 -0.50
C GLU A 25 16.96 2.83 -1.92
N GLY A 26 16.93 3.82 -2.80
CA GLY A 26 17.24 3.65 -4.23
C GLY A 26 16.16 2.97 -5.08
N ALA A 27 14.98 2.66 -4.54
CA ALA A 27 13.89 2.11 -5.34
C ALA A 27 13.36 3.13 -6.36
N ALA A 28 13.42 2.76 -7.65
CA ALA A 28 12.82 3.56 -8.71
C ALA A 28 11.29 3.53 -8.61
N VAL A 29 10.66 4.71 -8.56
CA VAL A 29 9.20 4.86 -8.55
C VAL A 29 8.70 4.83 -9.99
N THR A 30 8.10 3.72 -10.41
CA THR A 30 7.57 3.54 -11.78
C THR A 30 6.17 4.12 -11.94
N THR A 31 5.31 4.00 -10.93
CA THR A 31 3.98 4.62 -10.94
C THR A 31 3.88 5.66 -9.83
N THR A 32 3.71 6.93 -10.21
CA THR A 32 3.57 8.02 -9.25
C THR A 32 2.24 7.93 -8.50
N ARG A 33 2.21 8.45 -7.28
CA ARG A 33 1.02 8.47 -6.41
C ARG A 33 -0.24 9.03 -7.09
N ALA A 34 -0.07 9.97 -8.03
CA ALA A 34 -1.16 10.64 -8.74
C ALA A 34 -1.87 9.73 -9.77
N LEU A 35 -1.18 8.73 -10.32
CA LEU A 35 -1.70 7.87 -11.39
C LEU A 35 -2.39 6.59 -10.88
N VAL A 36 -2.18 6.23 -9.61
CA VAL A 36 -2.73 4.99 -9.04
C VAL A 36 -4.18 5.19 -8.60
N HIS A 37 -5.11 4.50 -9.27
CA HIS A 37 -6.52 4.45 -8.87
C HIS A 37 -6.82 3.17 -8.08
N TYR A 38 -6.56 2.00 -8.64
CA TYR A 38 -6.87 0.73 -7.99
C TYR A 38 -5.61 -0.12 -7.80
N VAL A 39 -5.51 -0.74 -6.63
CA VAL A 39 -4.51 -1.75 -6.30
C VAL A 39 -5.24 -3.04 -5.92
N VAL A 40 -4.84 -4.15 -6.51
CA VAL A 40 -5.48 -5.46 -6.31
C VAL A 40 -4.46 -6.46 -5.83
N THR A 41 -4.84 -7.24 -4.82
CA THR A 41 -4.12 -8.42 -4.31
C THR A 41 -5.11 -9.57 -4.15
N GLU A 42 -4.61 -10.74 -3.78
CA GLU A 42 -5.38 -11.93 -3.40
C GLU A 42 -6.32 -11.69 -2.20
N TYR A 43 -6.14 -10.61 -1.43
CA TYR A 43 -6.98 -10.25 -0.29
C TYR A 43 -8.04 -9.19 -0.61
N GLY A 44 -8.06 -8.65 -1.83
CA GLY A 44 -9.12 -7.74 -2.29
C GLY A 44 -8.61 -6.54 -3.09
N VAL A 45 -9.43 -5.49 -3.12
CA VAL A 45 -9.23 -4.30 -3.96
C VAL A 45 -9.18 -3.03 -3.13
N ALA A 46 -8.13 -2.24 -3.28
CA ALA A 46 -7.99 -0.92 -2.69
C ALA A 46 -8.14 0.17 -3.76
N ASN A 47 -9.23 0.95 -3.66
CA ASN A 47 -9.37 2.21 -4.39
C ASN A 47 -8.61 3.32 -3.65
N LEU A 48 -7.68 3.99 -4.32
CA LEU A 48 -6.85 5.08 -3.79
C LEU A 48 -7.19 6.45 -4.40
N PHE A 49 -8.08 6.49 -5.38
CA PHE A 49 -8.51 7.73 -6.04
C PHE A 49 -9.24 8.65 -5.04
N GLY A 50 -8.85 9.92 -5.00
CA GLY A 50 -9.42 10.92 -4.08
C GLY A 50 -9.09 10.75 -2.59
N LYS A 51 -8.27 9.76 -2.21
CA LYS A 51 -7.94 9.49 -0.80
C LYS A 51 -6.70 10.25 -0.34
N ASN A 52 -6.73 10.71 0.91
CA ASN A 52 -5.56 11.30 1.58
C ASN A 52 -4.52 10.23 1.98
N CYS A 53 -3.34 10.64 2.45
CA CYS A 53 -2.24 9.71 2.78
C CYS A 53 -2.66 8.64 3.81
N GLN A 54 -3.39 9.01 4.85
CA GLN A 54 -3.82 8.08 5.90
C GLN A 54 -4.87 7.09 5.40
N GLN A 55 -5.86 7.58 4.64
CA GLN A 55 -6.90 6.74 4.02
C GLN A 55 -6.30 5.77 3.01
N ARG A 56 -5.29 6.20 2.24
CA ARG A 56 -4.55 5.33 1.32
C ARG A 56 -3.78 4.26 2.08
N ALA A 57 -3.09 4.61 3.16
CA ALA A 57 -2.38 3.67 4.01
C ALA A 57 -3.34 2.60 4.57
N LYS A 58 -4.48 3.02 5.15
CA LYS A 58 -5.51 2.10 5.66
C LYS A 58 -6.07 1.19 4.57
N ALA A 59 -6.34 1.73 3.38
CA ALA A 59 -6.84 0.94 2.25
C ALA A 59 -5.82 -0.11 1.77
N LEU A 60 -4.53 0.26 1.69
CA LEU A 60 -3.45 -0.65 1.32
C LEU A 60 -3.21 -1.74 2.38
N ILE A 61 -3.29 -1.40 3.66
CA ILE A 61 -3.19 -2.37 4.76
C ILE A 61 -4.32 -3.42 4.67
N GLY A 62 -5.54 -2.99 4.34
CA GLY A 62 -6.69 -3.89 4.20
C GLY A 62 -6.52 -4.97 3.12
N ILE A 63 -5.72 -4.70 2.09
CA ILE A 63 -5.40 -5.66 1.01
C ILE A 63 -4.02 -6.32 1.19
N ALA A 64 -3.30 -6.06 2.29
CA ALA A 64 -2.05 -6.75 2.60
C ALA A 64 -2.32 -8.15 3.17
N HIS A 65 -1.29 -9.01 3.14
CA HIS A 65 -1.33 -10.32 3.80
C HIS A 65 -1.59 -10.16 5.31
N PRO A 66 -2.50 -10.96 5.92
CA PRO A 66 -2.86 -10.87 7.33
C PRO A 66 -1.67 -10.75 8.29
N ASP A 67 -0.65 -11.59 8.12
CA ASP A 67 0.58 -11.61 8.93
C ASP A 67 1.34 -10.28 8.96
N HIS A 68 1.21 -9.45 7.92
CA HIS A 68 1.94 -8.19 7.79
C HIS A 68 1.10 -6.97 8.18
N ARG A 69 -0.23 -7.11 8.35
CA ARG A 69 -1.13 -5.99 8.61
C ARG A 69 -0.78 -5.26 9.90
N GLU A 70 -0.57 -6.01 10.98
CA GLU A 70 -0.28 -5.44 12.29
C GLU A 70 1.04 -4.64 12.29
N ALA A 71 2.08 -5.16 11.64
CA ALA A 71 3.36 -4.46 11.50
C ALA A 71 3.21 -3.18 10.67
N LEU A 72 2.43 -3.22 9.59
CA LEU A 72 2.15 -2.05 8.76
C LEU A 72 1.32 -0.99 9.51
N GLU A 73 0.31 -1.39 10.27
CA GLU A 73 -0.49 -0.48 11.11
C GLU A 73 0.38 0.22 12.15
N ARG A 74 1.24 -0.53 12.85
CA ARG A 74 2.19 0.04 13.81
C ARG A 74 3.15 1.03 13.15
N ALA A 75 3.66 0.71 11.96
CA ALA A 75 4.55 1.60 11.22
C ALA A 75 3.85 2.89 10.74
N VAL A 76 2.61 2.76 10.25
CA VAL A 76 1.77 3.88 9.82
C VAL A 76 1.42 4.79 10.99
N TYR A 77 1.00 4.22 12.13
CA TYR A 77 0.72 4.98 13.34
C TYR A 77 1.93 5.81 13.78
N LYS A 78 3.14 5.20 13.85
CA LYS A 78 4.37 5.92 14.17
C LYS A 78 4.66 7.07 13.19
N ARG A 79 4.44 6.84 11.89
CA ARG A 79 4.70 7.84 10.84
C ARG A 79 3.76 9.05 10.92
N PHE A 80 2.48 8.84 11.23
CA PHE A 80 1.52 9.93 11.31
C PHE A 80 1.41 10.58 12.70
N LYS A 81 1.83 9.89 13.77
CA LYS A 81 1.91 10.47 15.11
C LYS A 81 3.02 11.52 15.21
N ASN A 82 4.14 11.33 14.51
CA ASN A 82 5.25 12.29 14.46
C ASN A 82 4.97 13.52 13.56
N LEU A 83 3.77 13.64 13.00
CA LEU A 83 3.35 14.77 12.15
C LEU A 83 2.46 15.78 12.91
N TYR A 84 2.33 15.62 14.23
CA TYR A 84 1.70 16.52 15.19
C TYR A 84 2.62 16.70 16.39
#